data_AF-A0A4Q5QKN5-F1
#
_entry.id   AF-A0A4Q5QKN5-F1
#
_cell.length_a   1.000
_cell.length_b   1.000
_cell.length_c   1.000
_cell.angle_alpha   90.00
_cell.angle_beta   90.00
_cell.angle_gamma   90.00
#
_symmetry.space_group_name_H-M   'P 1'
#
loop_
_entity.id
_entity.type
_entity.pdbx_description
1 polymer ?
#
loop_
_entity_poly.entity_id
_entity_poly.type
_entity_poly.pdbx_seq_one_letter_code
_entity_poly.pdbx_strand_id
1 'polypeptide(L)'
;GNTIAVFDRCVIYPKTRNDNGATGYITAANTPAGQTYGYVFRSCIIPGNQGTTTYTLGRPWQNDASTIPAAKSNNKVVFLRSRLGAGIVKPEGWSIWDAGTDVSLITYAEYQPRNFRGNLANVSQRVSWSRQLTDADTTQYQTATVLGTWNPCNVATSMCATFAPSIAATNFLGVKGTSASAFTWNASWAIAQVSYELMRSSTRKGTYTSVSQLTAPNDTTYNFQASDALPAAGSSYFYYLRSTKTGLTTHLTDTVEISRTPTITVSGTLGTLTQYANGPSAARIYTVSGANLTNSLTITPPAGVEISNNGGTTWSTAPLVLPQANNTLATTTISVRLNTATLGAYAGTITHTSAPAASV
;
A
#
# COMPACT_ATOMS: atom_id res chain seq x y z
N GLY A 1 -13.17 -13.47 -11.89
CA GLY A 1 -13.93 -14.55 -11.26
C GLY A 1 -15.13 -14.90 -12.14
N ASN A 2 -15.72 -16.07 -11.90
CA ASN A 2 -16.71 -16.68 -12.78
C ASN A 2 -18.15 -16.59 -12.24
N THR A 3 -18.36 -15.95 -11.09
CA THR A 3 -19.66 -15.83 -10.43
C THR A 3 -20.63 -14.93 -11.21
N ILE A 4 -21.93 -15.20 -11.03
CA ILE A 4 -22.98 -14.21 -11.30
C ILE A 4 -23.00 -13.26 -10.10
N ALA A 5 -22.73 -11.97 -10.32
CA ALA A 5 -22.66 -10.99 -9.25
C ALA A 5 -23.38 -9.70 -9.63
N VAL A 6 -24.21 -9.21 -8.72
CA VAL A 6 -24.89 -7.92 -8.83
C VAL A 6 -24.30 -6.97 -7.81
N PHE A 7 -23.78 -5.84 -8.29
CA PHE A 7 -23.34 -4.71 -7.49
C PHE A 7 -24.34 -3.58 -7.71
N ASP A 8 -25.06 -3.17 -6.68
CA ASP A 8 -26.14 -2.18 -6.78
C ASP A 8 -25.87 -1.02 -5.81
N ARG A 9 -25.77 0.19 -6.34
CA ARG A 9 -25.46 1.42 -5.58
C ARG A 9 -24.18 1.30 -4.75
N CYS A 10 -23.22 0.52 -5.25
CA CYS A 10 -21.91 0.37 -4.63
C CYS A 10 -20.97 1.52 -5.01
N VAL A 11 -20.01 1.80 -4.14
CA VAL A 11 -18.84 2.59 -4.48
C VAL A 11 -17.71 1.63 -4.87
N ILE A 12 -17.21 1.77 -6.09
CA ILE A 12 -16.06 1.00 -6.59
C ILE A 12 -14.89 1.96 -6.69
N TYR A 13 -14.01 1.99 -5.69
CA TYR A 13 -12.89 2.92 -5.62
C TYR A 13 -11.59 2.31 -6.20
N PRO A 14 -11.15 2.68 -7.43
CA PRO A 14 -9.91 2.16 -8.00
C PRO A 14 -8.73 2.93 -7.40
N LYS A 15 -7.90 2.27 -6.59
CA LYS A 15 -6.78 2.89 -5.87
C LYS A 15 -5.64 3.28 -6.81
N THR A 16 -4.82 4.25 -6.46
CA THR A 16 -3.53 4.45 -7.14
C THR A 16 -2.65 3.22 -6.94
N ARG A 17 -1.93 2.78 -7.98
CA ARG A 17 -0.98 1.67 -7.83
C ARG A 17 0.29 2.16 -7.15
N ASN A 18 0.77 1.40 -6.16
CA ASN A 18 1.99 1.74 -5.42
C ASN A 18 3.29 1.49 -6.23
N ASP A 19 3.20 0.77 -7.35
CA ASP A 19 4.32 0.51 -8.26
C ASP A 19 4.46 1.57 -9.37
N ASN A 20 3.75 2.70 -9.25
CA ASN A 20 3.67 3.76 -10.25
C ASN A 20 3.14 3.31 -11.62
N GLY A 21 2.44 2.18 -11.69
CA GLY A 21 1.78 1.72 -12.90
C GLY A 21 0.72 2.72 -13.39
N ALA A 22 0.80 3.11 -14.66
CA ALA A 22 -0.13 4.06 -15.27
C ALA A 22 -1.53 3.47 -15.53
N THR A 23 -1.67 2.14 -15.54
CA THR A 23 -2.91 1.44 -15.93
C THR A 23 -3.32 0.36 -14.93
N GLY A 24 -4.63 0.29 -14.66
CA GLY A 24 -5.28 -0.82 -13.95
C GLY A 24 -6.59 -1.27 -14.61
N TYR A 25 -7.26 -2.23 -13.96
CA TYR A 25 -8.50 -2.83 -14.45
C TYR A 25 -9.49 -2.92 -13.29
N ILE A 26 -10.73 -2.45 -13.48
CA ILE A 26 -11.78 -2.53 -12.45
C ILE A 26 -12.30 -3.97 -12.33
N THR A 27 -12.43 -4.67 -13.46
CA THR A 27 -12.93 -6.05 -13.49
C THR A 27 -12.02 -6.99 -14.28
N ALA A 28 -12.05 -8.26 -13.89
CA ALA A 28 -11.45 -9.37 -14.62
C ALA A 28 -12.38 -10.59 -14.52
N ALA A 29 -13.52 -10.53 -15.21
CA ALA A 29 -14.47 -11.65 -15.26
C ALA A 29 -13.87 -12.80 -16.10
N ASN A 30 -14.13 -14.06 -15.72
CA ASN A 30 -13.88 -15.26 -16.53
C ASN A 30 -15.18 -16.08 -16.58
N THR A 31 -16.23 -15.45 -17.13
CA THR A 31 -17.57 -16.03 -17.22
C THR A 31 -17.54 -17.30 -18.09
N PRO A 32 -17.99 -18.47 -17.59
CA PRO A 32 -17.94 -19.71 -18.36
C PRO A 32 -18.86 -19.67 -19.58
N ALA A 33 -18.53 -20.47 -20.59
CA ALA A 33 -19.43 -20.70 -21.71
C ALA A 33 -20.78 -21.23 -21.21
N GLY A 34 -21.88 -20.76 -21.82
CA GLY A 34 -23.25 -21.10 -21.41
C GLY A 34 -23.81 -20.30 -20.23
N GLN A 35 -22.98 -19.58 -19.45
CA GLN A 35 -23.49 -18.76 -18.36
C GLN A 35 -24.06 -17.44 -18.88
N THR A 36 -25.35 -17.17 -18.64
CA THR A 36 -26.07 -15.99 -19.17
C THR A 36 -25.48 -14.67 -18.68
N TYR A 37 -25.15 -14.60 -17.38
CA TYR A 37 -24.69 -13.38 -16.72
C TYR A 37 -23.28 -13.52 -16.14
N GLY A 38 -22.56 -12.41 -16.04
CA GLY A 38 -21.32 -12.31 -15.28
C GLY A 38 -21.48 -11.26 -14.20
N TYR A 39 -20.73 -10.17 -14.32
CA TYR A 39 -20.81 -9.06 -13.37
C TYR A 39 -21.76 -7.97 -13.88
N VAL A 40 -22.70 -7.55 -13.03
CA VAL A 40 -23.68 -6.50 -13.33
C VAL A 40 -23.56 -5.40 -12.27
N PHE A 41 -23.10 -4.23 -12.69
CA PHE A 41 -22.95 -3.03 -11.86
C PHE A 41 -24.09 -2.05 -12.17
N ARG A 42 -24.87 -1.66 -11.16
CA ARG A 42 -26.04 -0.80 -11.34
C ARG A 42 -25.97 0.40 -10.42
N SER A 43 -26.10 1.58 -11.00
CA SER A 43 -26.09 2.85 -10.27
C SER A 43 -24.87 2.97 -9.35
N CYS A 44 -23.75 2.34 -9.73
CA CYS A 44 -22.52 2.37 -8.96
C CYS A 44 -21.80 3.71 -9.14
N ILE A 45 -20.95 4.04 -8.19
CA ILE A 45 -20.08 5.21 -8.24
C ILE A 45 -18.65 4.71 -8.40
N ILE A 46 -17.98 5.17 -9.45
CA ILE A 46 -16.55 4.97 -9.70
C ILE A 46 -15.87 6.33 -9.55
N PRO A 47 -15.52 6.75 -8.33
CA PRO A 47 -14.95 8.06 -8.09
C PRO A 47 -13.54 8.17 -8.66
N GLY A 48 -13.07 9.40 -8.86
CA GLY A 48 -11.68 9.66 -9.17
C GLY A 48 -10.76 9.29 -8.00
N ASN A 49 -9.48 9.08 -8.29
CA ASN A 49 -8.42 9.04 -7.28
C ASN A 49 -7.46 10.22 -7.51
N GLN A 50 -6.61 10.52 -6.52
CA GLN A 50 -5.63 11.61 -6.61
C GLN A 50 -4.30 11.19 -7.27
N GLY A 51 -4.21 9.95 -7.77
CA GLY A 51 -2.99 9.44 -8.38
C GLY A 51 -3.00 9.53 -9.91
N THR A 52 -1.99 8.90 -10.49
CA THR A 52 -1.75 8.88 -11.95
C THR A 52 -2.30 7.62 -12.62
N THR A 53 -2.73 6.60 -11.86
CA THR A 53 -3.26 5.36 -12.42
C THR A 53 -4.66 5.58 -13.00
N THR A 54 -4.79 5.33 -14.30
CA THR A 54 -6.07 5.29 -15.01
C THR A 54 -6.52 3.84 -15.22
N TYR A 55 -7.81 3.63 -15.45
CA TYR A 55 -8.41 2.30 -15.44
C TYR A 55 -9.22 2.01 -16.71
N THR A 56 -9.21 0.75 -17.15
CA THR A 56 -10.32 0.25 -17.95
C THR A 56 -11.37 -0.40 -17.04
N LEU A 57 -12.62 -0.40 -17.48
CA LEU A 57 -13.75 -1.05 -16.81
C LEU A 57 -13.53 -2.57 -16.66
N GLY A 58 -12.77 -3.18 -17.57
CA GLY A 58 -12.43 -4.59 -17.46
C GLY A 58 -11.44 -5.12 -18.49
N ARG A 59 -10.93 -6.32 -18.19
CA ARG A 59 -10.14 -7.17 -19.09
C ARG A 59 -10.61 -8.64 -19.03
N PRO A 60 -10.57 -9.39 -20.15
CA PRO A 60 -11.19 -10.71 -20.25
C PRO A 60 -10.24 -11.83 -19.77
N TRP A 61 -10.27 -12.16 -18.48
CA TRP A 61 -9.45 -13.24 -17.91
C TRP A 61 -9.81 -14.61 -18.51
N GLN A 62 -8.81 -15.44 -18.82
CA GLN A 62 -8.96 -16.74 -19.49
C GLN A 62 -9.61 -16.65 -20.89
N ASN A 63 -9.42 -15.52 -21.56
CA ASN A 63 -9.63 -15.35 -22.99
C ASN A 63 -8.37 -14.71 -23.59
N ASP A 64 -7.29 -15.46 -23.48
CA ASP A 64 -5.92 -15.06 -23.78
C ASP A 64 -5.27 -16.03 -24.78
N ALA A 65 -4.06 -15.73 -25.25
CA ALA A 65 -3.37 -16.54 -26.25
C ALA A 65 -3.02 -17.96 -25.78
N SER A 66 -2.83 -18.18 -24.48
CA SER A 66 -2.50 -19.50 -23.91
C SER A 66 -3.72 -20.39 -23.69
N THR A 67 -4.93 -19.83 -23.74
CA THR A 67 -6.18 -20.57 -23.60
C THR A 67 -6.64 -21.11 -24.96
N ILE A 68 -6.79 -22.44 -25.06
CA ILE A 68 -7.28 -23.09 -26.28
C ILE A 68 -8.67 -22.54 -26.68
N PRO A 69 -9.01 -22.41 -27.98
CA PRO A 69 -10.24 -21.74 -28.42
C PRO A 69 -11.52 -22.24 -27.74
N ALA A 70 -11.69 -23.56 -27.62
CA ALA A 70 -12.87 -24.17 -27.00
C ALA A 70 -12.99 -23.95 -25.48
N ALA A 71 -11.91 -23.53 -24.81
CA ALA A 71 -11.87 -23.27 -23.37
C ALA A 71 -11.87 -21.77 -23.02
N LYS A 72 -11.89 -20.89 -24.03
CA LYS A 72 -11.95 -19.44 -23.81
C LYS A 72 -13.22 -19.07 -23.05
N SER A 73 -13.08 -18.18 -22.08
CA SER A 73 -14.21 -17.65 -21.32
C SER A 73 -15.07 -16.71 -22.18
N ASN A 74 -16.38 -16.70 -21.92
CA ASN A 74 -17.34 -15.79 -22.55
C ASN A 74 -17.53 -14.56 -21.67
N ASN A 75 -16.47 -13.77 -21.45
CA ASN A 75 -16.40 -12.75 -20.39
C ASN A 75 -17.58 -11.75 -20.45
N LYS A 76 -18.31 -11.57 -19.34
CA LYS A 76 -19.47 -10.66 -19.27
C LYS A 76 -19.38 -9.67 -18.12
N VAL A 77 -19.41 -8.38 -18.46
CA VAL A 77 -19.41 -7.28 -17.50
C VAL A 77 -20.29 -6.15 -18.03
N VAL A 78 -21.26 -5.71 -17.23
CA VAL A 78 -22.21 -4.66 -17.62
C VAL A 78 -22.27 -3.56 -16.56
N PHE A 79 -22.15 -2.31 -16.98
CA PHE A 79 -22.35 -1.12 -16.14
C PHE A 79 -23.61 -0.36 -16.57
N LEU A 80 -24.61 -0.27 -15.69
CA LEU A 80 -25.86 0.45 -15.94
C LEU A 80 -25.95 1.70 -15.06
N ARG A 81 -26.17 2.87 -15.68
CA ARG A 81 -26.37 4.18 -15.04
C ARG A 81 -25.31 4.51 -13.96
N SER A 82 -24.08 4.02 -14.13
CA SER A 82 -22.99 4.24 -13.18
C SER A 82 -22.35 5.62 -13.38
N ARG A 83 -21.88 6.23 -12.29
CA ARG A 83 -21.20 7.53 -12.31
C ARG A 83 -19.69 7.35 -12.34
N LEU A 84 -19.02 8.07 -13.26
CA LEU A 84 -17.58 7.98 -13.49
C LEU A 84 -16.89 9.29 -13.09
N GLY A 85 -15.79 9.16 -12.34
CA GLY A 85 -14.89 10.25 -12.02
C GLY A 85 -14.20 10.79 -13.27
N ALA A 86 -13.86 12.08 -13.25
CA ALA A 86 -13.10 12.65 -14.34
C ALA A 86 -11.74 11.95 -14.47
N GLY A 87 -11.39 11.51 -15.68
CA GLY A 87 -10.10 10.88 -15.97
C GLY A 87 -9.85 9.49 -15.37
N ILE A 88 -10.78 8.93 -14.59
CA ILE A 88 -10.54 7.63 -13.93
C ILE A 88 -10.64 6.46 -14.91
N VAL A 89 -11.65 6.48 -15.79
CA VAL A 89 -11.83 5.48 -16.85
C VAL A 89 -11.21 6.00 -18.14
N LYS A 90 -10.33 5.21 -18.74
CA LYS A 90 -9.70 5.54 -20.02
C LYS A 90 -10.73 5.67 -21.15
N PRO A 91 -10.46 6.47 -22.19
CA PRO A 91 -11.42 6.66 -23.27
C PRO A 91 -11.82 5.37 -24.00
N GLU A 92 -10.88 4.43 -24.20
CA GLU A 92 -11.16 3.11 -24.78
C GLU A 92 -12.13 2.27 -23.93
N GLY A 93 -12.21 2.56 -22.64
CA GLY A 93 -13.13 1.98 -21.65
C GLY A 93 -12.85 0.53 -21.29
N TRP A 94 -12.47 -0.32 -22.24
CA TRP A 94 -12.25 -1.74 -22.08
C TRP A 94 -10.94 -2.16 -22.73
N SER A 95 -10.38 -3.28 -22.29
CA SER A 95 -9.13 -3.82 -22.84
C SER A 95 -9.28 -5.27 -23.20
N ILE A 96 -8.50 -5.71 -24.20
CA ILE A 96 -8.20 -7.13 -24.43
C ILE A 96 -7.24 -7.63 -23.36
N TRP A 97 -7.12 -8.96 -23.20
CA TRP A 97 -6.11 -9.53 -22.32
C TRP A 97 -4.74 -9.50 -22.98
N ASP A 98 -4.67 -9.99 -24.22
CA ASP A 98 -3.51 -9.95 -25.10
C ASP A 98 -3.95 -10.09 -26.58
N ALA A 99 -3.01 -10.25 -27.50
CA ALA A 99 -3.27 -10.40 -28.93
C ALA A 99 -4.09 -11.65 -29.30
N GLY A 100 -4.18 -12.64 -28.42
CA GLY A 100 -4.97 -13.86 -28.62
C GLY A 100 -6.42 -13.74 -28.12
N THR A 101 -6.84 -12.61 -27.56
CA THR A 101 -8.22 -12.42 -27.10
C THR A 101 -9.23 -12.53 -28.24
N ASP A 102 -10.22 -13.40 -28.08
CA ASP A 102 -11.37 -13.49 -28.97
C ASP A 102 -12.48 -12.57 -28.47
N VAL A 103 -12.61 -11.40 -29.11
CA VAL A 103 -13.61 -10.39 -28.75
C VAL A 103 -15.04 -10.79 -29.10
N SER A 104 -15.25 -11.81 -29.94
CA SER A 104 -16.58 -12.30 -30.30
C SER A 104 -17.28 -13.02 -29.13
N LEU A 105 -16.49 -13.52 -28.17
CA LEU A 105 -16.98 -14.19 -26.95
C LEU A 105 -17.31 -13.20 -25.81
N ILE A 106 -17.01 -11.91 -25.99
CA ILE A 106 -17.11 -10.90 -24.92
C ILE A 106 -18.48 -10.20 -24.95
N THR A 107 -19.06 -10.00 -23.76
CA THR A 107 -20.20 -9.10 -23.53
C THR A 107 -19.82 -8.02 -22.52
N TYR A 108 -19.11 -7.00 -23.00
CA TYR A 108 -18.76 -5.81 -22.21
C TYR A 108 -19.63 -4.65 -22.65
N ALA A 109 -20.42 -4.12 -21.72
CA ALA A 109 -21.45 -3.16 -22.07
C ALA A 109 -21.64 -2.04 -21.03
N GLU A 110 -22.00 -0.87 -21.51
CA GLU A 110 -22.40 0.28 -20.70
C GLU A 110 -23.81 0.72 -21.10
N TYR A 111 -24.58 1.21 -20.12
CA TYR A 111 -25.86 1.88 -20.35
C TYR A 111 -25.85 3.23 -19.66
N GLN A 112 -25.91 4.30 -20.45
CA GLN A 112 -25.97 5.69 -19.98
C GLN A 112 -25.01 6.00 -18.80
N PRO A 113 -23.69 5.76 -18.94
CA PRO A 113 -22.73 6.20 -17.93
C PRO A 113 -22.81 7.72 -17.77
N ARG A 114 -22.63 8.23 -16.56
CA ARG A 114 -22.74 9.67 -16.26
C ARG A 114 -21.50 10.18 -15.56
N ASN A 115 -21.20 11.46 -15.70
CA ASN A 115 -20.26 12.13 -14.81
C ASN A 115 -20.95 12.55 -13.50
N PHE A 116 -20.19 13.10 -12.56
CA PHE A 116 -20.73 13.56 -11.27
C PHE A 116 -21.63 14.80 -11.36
N ARG A 117 -21.68 15.49 -12.51
CA ARG A 117 -22.65 16.57 -12.78
C ARG A 117 -23.98 16.03 -13.33
N GLY A 118 -24.09 14.72 -13.54
CA GLY A 118 -25.30 14.06 -14.07
C GLY A 118 -25.37 13.98 -15.60
N ASN A 119 -24.43 14.60 -16.31
CA ASN A 119 -24.38 14.54 -17.78
C ASN A 119 -23.89 13.17 -18.24
N LEU A 120 -24.29 12.73 -19.44
CA LEU A 120 -23.76 11.51 -20.05
C LEU A 120 -22.24 11.61 -20.18
N ALA A 121 -21.53 10.54 -19.81
CA ALA A 121 -20.10 10.42 -20.03
C ALA A 121 -19.82 10.22 -21.52
N ASN A 122 -18.70 10.76 -22.01
CA ASN A 122 -18.29 10.55 -23.40
C ASN A 122 -17.83 9.10 -23.60
N VAL A 123 -18.53 8.38 -24.47
CA VAL A 123 -18.24 7.00 -24.86
C VAL A 123 -17.86 6.85 -26.34
N SER A 124 -17.64 7.94 -27.07
CA SER A 124 -17.36 7.90 -28.52
C SER A 124 -16.03 7.23 -28.87
N GLN A 125 -15.12 7.13 -27.91
CA GLN A 125 -13.79 6.50 -28.07
C GLN A 125 -13.72 5.07 -27.52
N ARG A 126 -14.85 4.50 -27.09
CA ARG A 126 -14.88 3.12 -26.63
C ARG A 126 -14.43 2.17 -27.74
N VAL A 127 -13.76 1.09 -27.35
CA VAL A 127 -13.40 0.02 -28.29
C VAL A 127 -14.65 -0.47 -29.03
N SER A 128 -14.51 -0.69 -30.34
CA SER A 128 -15.64 -0.97 -31.25
C SER A 128 -16.38 -2.27 -30.95
N TRP A 129 -15.75 -3.21 -30.26
CA TRP A 129 -16.35 -4.48 -29.83
C TRP A 129 -17.12 -4.38 -28.51
N SER A 130 -17.04 -3.26 -27.79
CA SER A 130 -17.89 -3.00 -26.62
C SER A 130 -19.29 -2.54 -27.04
N ARG A 131 -20.27 -2.67 -26.15
CA ARG A 131 -21.69 -2.40 -26.46
C ARG A 131 -22.20 -1.21 -25.66
N GLN A 132 -22.93 -0.32 -26.32
CA GLN A 132 -23.81 0.63 -25.63
C GLN A 132 -25.22 0.05 -25.66
N LEU A 133 -25.77 -0.23 -24.50
CA LEU A 133 -27.10 -0.82 -24.38
C LEU A 133 -28.19 0.22 -24.68
N THR A 134 -29.32 -0.27 -25.18
CA THR A 134 -30.57 0.49 -25.30
C THR A 134 -31.39 0.40 -24.01
N ASP A 135 -32.46 1.18 -23.92
CA ASP A 135 -33.39 1.09 -22.79
C ASP A 135 -34.01 -0.31 -22.66
N ALA A 136 -34.36 -0.94 -23.78
CA ALA A 136 -34.95 -2.28 -23.82
C ALA A 136 -34.01 -3.34 -23.25
N ASP A 137 -32.70 -3.22 -23.54
CA ASP A 137 -31.67 -4.13 -23.05
C ASP A 137 -31.50 -4.09 -21.52
N THR A 138 -31.99 -3.04 -20.83
CA THR A 138 -31.82 -2.94 -19.38
C THR A 138 -32.71 -3.91 -18.59
N THR A 139 -33.79 -4.39 -19.21
CA THR A 139 -34.78 -5.29 -18.59
C THR A 139 -34.18 -6.64 -18.18
N GLN A 140 -33.22 -7.16 -18.97
CA GLN A 140 -32.52 -8.41 -18.68
C GLN A 140 -31.49 -8.31 -17.53
N TYR A 141 -31.16 -7.10 -17.06
CA TYR A 141 -30.17 -6.86 -16.01
C TYR A 141 -30.79 -6.48 -14.65
N GLN A 142 -32.08 -6.72 -14.47
CA GLN A 142 -32.73 -6.55 -13.17
C GLN A 142 -32.33 -7.66 -12.19
N THR A 143 -32.34 -7.36 -10.88
CA THR A 143 -31.86 -8.30 -9.84
C THR A 143 -32.55 -9.65 -9.94
N ALA A 144 -33.89 -9.63 -10.07
CA ALA A 144 -34.72 -10.83 -10.16
C ALA A 144 -34.45 -11.62 -11.45
N THR A 145 -34.05 -10.95 -12.54
CA THR A 145 -33.66 -11.61 -13.78
C THR A 145 -32.27 -12.23 -13.66
N VAL A 146 -31.32 -11.50 -13.09
CA VAL A 146 -29.90 -11.91 -13.00
C VAL A 146 -29.69 -13.01 -11.95
N LEU A 147 -30.33 -12.90 -10.79
CA LEU A 147 -30.22 -13.86 -9.67
C LEU A 147 -31.30 -14.94 -9.70
N GLY A 148 -32.23 -14.88 -10.67
CA GLY A 148 -33.31 -15.83 -10.82
C GLY A 148 -34.22 -15.89 -9.60
N THR A 149 -34.44 -17.10 -9.08
CA THR A 149 -35.32 -17.34 -7.92
C THR A 149 -34.72 -16.89 -6.59
N TRP A 150 -33.43 -16.57 -6.55
CA TRP A 150 -32.77 -16.14 -5.32
C TRP A 150 -32.95 -14.63 -5.10
N ASN A 151 -33.69 -14.28 -4.05
CA ASN A 151 -33.85 -12.90 -3.60
C ASN A 151 -33.03 -12.66 -2.31
N PRO A 152 -31.94 -11.87 -2.36
CA PRO A 152 -31.12 -11.60 -1.18
C PRO A 152 -31.90 -10.85 -0.07
N CYS A 153 -32.92 -10.05 -0.43
CA CYS A 153 -33.74 -9.33 0.53
C CYS A 153 -34.61 -10.27 1.39
N ASN A 154 -34.93 -11.47 0.90
CA ASN A 154 -35.68 -12.47 1.66
C ASN A 154 -34.78 -13.23 2.65
N VAL A 155 -33.48 -13.34 2.35
CA VAL A 155 -32.51 -13.99 3.23
C VAL A 155 -32.11 -13.05 4.36
N ALA A 156 -31.84 -11.79 4.03
CA ALA A 156 -31.50 -10.76 4.99
C ALA A 156 -32.16 -9.43 4.58
N THR A 157 -33.22 -9.06 5.27
CA THR A 157 -34.00 -7.83 5.00
C THR A 157 -33.13 -6.58 5.07
N SER A 158 -32.08 -6.58 5.91
CA SER A 158 -31.10 -5.50 6.03
C SER A 158 -30.28 -5.26 4.76
N MET A 159 -30.12 -6.26 3.88
CA MET A 159 -29.36 -6.07 2.62
C MET A 159 -30.04 -5.09 1.66
N CYS A 160 -31.37 -4.99 1.74
CA CYS A 160 -32.16 -4.14 0.86
C CYS A 160 -32.80 -2.97 1.60
N ALA A 161 -32.68 -2.94 2.93
CA ALA A 161 -33.10 -1.80 3.74
C ALA A 161 -32.27 -0.55 3.39
N THR A 162 -32.89 0.61 3.59
CA THR A 162 -32.14 1.86 3.64
C THR A 162 -31.22 1.83 4.86
N PHE A 163 -29.99 2.31 4.70
CA PHE A 163 -29.05 2.45 5.81
C PHE A 163 -28.45 3.85 5.78
N ALA A 164 -28.06 4.34 6.96
CA ALA A 164 -27.27 5.56 7.06
C ALA A 164 -25.82 5.25 6.69
N PRO A 165 -25.23 5.95 5.71
CA PRO A 165 -23.86 5.69 5.31
C PRO A 165 -22.89 6.02 6.46
N SER A 166 -21.94 5.12 6.72
CA SER A 166 -20.94 5.29 7.77
C SER A 166 -19.87 6.32 7.39
N ILE A 167 -19.43 7.13 8.35
CA ILE A 167 -18.29 8.04 8.22
C ILE A 167 -16.96 7.40 8.63
N ALA A 168 -16.93 6.08 8.89
CA ALA A 168 -15.71 5.38 9.21
C ALA A 168 -14.68 5.53 8.09
N ALA A 169 -13.42 5.75 8.47
CA ALA A 169 -12.30 5.65 7.55
C ALA A 169 -11.87 4.19 7.41
N THR A 170 -11.49 3.80 6.20
CA THR A 170 -10.93 2.49 5.88
C THR A 170 -9.51 2.64 5.36
N ASN A 171 -8.70 1.59 5.52
CA ASN A 171 -7.32 1.56 5.05
C ASN A 171 -6.48 2.72 5.59
N PHE A 172 -6.68 3.11 6.86
CA PHE A 172 -5.82 4.10 7.50
C PHE A 172 -4.40 3.53 7.61
N LEU A 173 -3.47 4.18 6.92
CA LEU A 173 -2.08 3.75 6.78
C LEU A 173 -1.16 4.91 7.11
N GLY A 174 -0.22 4.68 8.03
CA GLY A 174 0.93 5.56 8.27
C GLY A 174 2.21 4.97 7.67
N VAL A 175 2.98 5.80 6.98
CA VAL A 175 4.28 5.45 6.40
C VAL A 175 5.34 6.40 6.91
N LYS A 176 6.44 5.85 7.45
CA LYS A 176 7.61 6.64 7.84
C LYS A 176 8.40 7.03 6.58
N GLY A 177 8.36 8.30 6.21
CA GLY A 177 9.22 8.86 5.17
C GLY A 177 10.62 9.23 5.69
N THR A 178 11.39 9.91 4.85
CA THR A 178 12.75 10.37 5.19
C THR A 178 12.76 11.62 6.07
N SER A 179 11.81 12.53 5.87
CA SER A 179 11.68 13.80 6.62
C SER A 179 10.36 13.95 7.38
N ALA A 180 9.32 13.21 6.99
CA ALA A 180 7.99 13.29 7.55
C ALA A 180 7.28 11.93 7.53
N SER A 181 6.30 11.77 8.40
CA SER A 181 5.33 10.68 8.35
C SER A 181 4.21 11.04 7.38
N ALA A 182 3.82 10.12 6.50
CA ALA A 182 2.70 10.29 5.58
C ALA A 182 1.54 9.39 6.01
N PHE A 183 0.32 9.93 6.00
CA PHE A 183 -0.89 9.21 6.36
C PHE A 183 -1.87 9.23 5.20
N THR A 184 -2.50 8.09 4.90
CA THR A 184 -3.55 7.99 3.89
C THR A 184 -4.72 7.18 4.43
N TRP A 185 -5.92 7.50 3.98
CA TRP A 185 -7.14 6.73 4.27
C TRP A 185 -8.18 6.93 3.19
N ASN A 186 -9.19 6.05 3.20
CA ASN A 186 -10.36 6.17 2.36
C ASN A 186 -11.62 6.39 3.21
N ALA A 187 -12.56 7.18 2.73
CA ALA A 187 -13.91 7.20 3.28
C ALA A 187 -14.62 5.88 2.98
N SER A 188 -15.40 5.35 3.92
CA SER A 188 -16.32 4.22 3.63
C SER A 188 -17.42 4.64 2.65
N TRP A 189 -17.90 5.88 2.79
CA TRP A 189 -18.87 6.52 1.91
C TRP A 189 -18.44 7.97 1.70
N ALA A 190 -18.49 8.48 0.46
CA ALA A 190 -18.23 9.89 0.26
C ALA A 190 -19.43 10.70 0.73
N ILE A 191 -19.18 11.47 1.77
CA ILE A 191 -20.15 12.34 2.41
C ILE A 191 -19.44 13.68 2.56
N ALA A 192 -20.04 14.74 2.01
CA ALA A 192 -19.50 16.09 2.17
C ALA A 192 -19.47 16.48 3.66
N GLN A 193 -18.53 17.33 4.05
CA GLN A 193 -18.44 17.91 5.39
C GLN A 193 -18.18 16.89 6.52
N VAL A 194 -17.65 15.71 6.21
CA VAL A 194 -17.04 14.85 7.24
C VAL A 194 -15.68 15.43 7.60
N SER A 195 -15.45 15.65 8.89
CA SER A 195 -14.15 16.05 9.43
C SER A 195 -13.32 14.81 9.74
N TYR A 196 -12.10 14.77 9.22
CA TYR A 196 -11.08 13.76 9.49
C TYR A 196 -9.93 14.41 10.25
N GLU A 197 -9.74 13.99 11.49
CA GLU A 197 -8.74 14.55 12.37
C GLU A 197 -7.68 13.50 12.70
N LEU A 198 -6.43 13.81 12.36
CA LEU A 198 -5.29 12.97 12.68
C LEU A 198 -4.86 13.24 14.12
N MET A 199 -5.06 12.25 14.97
CA MET A 199 -4.75 12.33 16.39
C MET A 199 -3.39 11.68 16.65
N ARG A 200 -2.57 12.27 17.53
CA ARG A 200 -1.24 11.77 17.88
C ARG A 200 -1.01 11.72 19.39
N SER A 201 -0.30 10.69 19.85
CA SER A 201 0.31 10.63 21.18
C SER A 201 1.76 10.15 21.15
N SER A 202 2.56 10.51 22.16
CA SER A 202 3.91 9.98 22.37
C SER A 202 3.93 8.61 23.05
N THR A 203 2.79 8.14 23.57
CA THR A 203 2.65 6.80 24.15
C THR A 203 1.35 6.16 23.68
N ARG A 204 1.33 4.83 23.54
CA ARG A 204 0.18 4.11 22.97
C ARG A 204 -1.13 4.35 23.72
N LYS A 205 -1.05 4.47 25.05
CA LYS A 205 -2.19 4.68 25.96
C LYS A 205 -2.22 6.10 26.56
N GLY A 206 -1.51 7.04 25.96
CA GLY A 206 -1.44 8.42 26.46
C GLY A 206 -2.58 9.31 26.01
N THR A 207 -2.46 10.59 26.31
CA THR A 207 -3.34 11.63 25.78
C THR A 207 -3.04 11.86 24.29
N TYR A 208 -4.08 11.88 23.46
CA TYR A 208 -3.97 12.18 22.03
C TYR A 208 -4.39 13.62 21.74
N THR A 209 -3.59 14.30 20.92
CA THR A 209 -3.85 15.67 20.46
C THR A 209 -3.99 15.71 18.94
N SER A 210 -4.80 16.64 18.44
CA SER A 210 -4.94 16.88 17.01
C SER A 210 -3.63 17.37 16.40
N VAL A 211 -3.21 16.75 15.30
CA VAL A 211 -2.08 17.19 14.47
C VAL A 211 -2.57 17.96 13.26
N SER A 212 -3.62 17.45 12.62
CA SER A 212 -4.20 18.03 11.42
C SER A 212 -5.67 17.66 11.31
N GLN A 213 -6.45 18.52 10.68
CA GLN A 213 -7.85 18.27 10.38
C GLN A 213 -8.14 18.57 8.91
N LEU A 214 -8.88 17.69 8.25
CA LEU A 214 -9.36 17.86 6.88
C LEU A 214 -10.86 17.67 6.84
N THR A 215 -11.55 18.52 6.08
CA THR A 215 -12.99 18.38 5.85
C THR A 215 -13.24 17.89 4.43
N ALA A 216 -14.03 16.83 4.30
CA ALA A 216 -14.44 16.31 2.99
C ALA A 216 -15.16 17.42 2.19
N PRO A 217 -14.66 17.83 1.03
CA PRO A 217 -15.20 19.00 0.33
C PRO A 217 -16.53 18.70 -0.34
N ASN A 218 -16.79 17.44 -0.69
CA ASN A 218 -17.97 17.00 -1.45
C ASN A 218 -18.26 15.51 -1.19
N ASP A 219 -19.36 15.03 -1.75
CA ASP A 219 -19.85 13.64 -1.69
C ASP A 219 -19.28 12.74 -2.80
N THR A 220 -18.12 13.12 -3.35
CA THR A 220 -17.44 12.38 -4.43
C THR A 220 -15.97 12.12 -4.14
N THR A 221 -15.41 12.75 -3.10
CA THR A 221 -14.01 12.61 -2.69
C THR A 221 -13.90 11.43 -1.72
N TYR A 222 -13.10 10.43 -2.08
CA TYR A 222 -12.99 9.19 -1.31
C TYR A 222 -11.65 8.98 -0.63
N ASN A 223 -10.59 9.63 -1.08
CA ASN A 223 -9.26 9.42 -0.54
C ASN A 223 -8.67 10.74 -0.04
N PHE A 224 -7.98 10.61 1.08
CA PHE A 224 -7.46 11.71 1.85
C PHE A 224 -6.06 11.37 2.33
N GLN A 225 -5.27 12.40 2.57
CA GLN A 225 -3.90 12.28 3.01
C GLN A 225 -3.56 13.40 3.98
N ALA A 226 -2.68 13.10 4.93
CA ALA A 226 -2.10 14.07 5.86
C ALA A 226 -0.62 13.75 6.08
N SER A 227 0.10 14.67 6.72
CA SER A 227 1.48 14.46 7.14
C SER A 227 1.71 14.98 8.55
N ASP A 228 2.76 14.46 9.18
CA ASP A 228 3.28 14.95 10.45
C ASP A 228 4.81 14.87 10.46
N ALA A 229 5.45 15.63 11.34
CA ALA A 229 6.87 15.47 11.60
C ALA A 229 7.20 14.05 12.10
N LEU A 230 8.41 13.58 11.81
CA LEU A 230 8.91 12.33 12.39
C LEU A 230 9.03 12.47 13.92
N PRO A 231 8.88 11.38 14.70
CA PRO A 231 9.29 11.39 16.10
C PRO A 231 10.79 11.72 16.22
N ALA A 232 11.20 12.15 17.42
CA ALA A 232 12.62 12.22 17.74
C ALA A 232 13.27 10.83 17.58
N ALA A 233 14.56 10.79 17.23
CA ALA A 233 15.30 9.53 17.23
C ALA A 233 15.28 8.90 18.63
N GLY A 234 15.07 7.59 18.71
CA GLY A 234 14.85 6.90 19.99
C GLY A 234 13.38 6.82 20.43
N SER A 235 12.47 7.49 19.74
CA SER A 235 11.07 7.62 20.15
C SER A 235 10.08 7.11 19.09
N SER A 236 8.83 6.93 19.51
CA SER A 236 7.70 6.60 18.66
C SER A 236 6.56 7.61 18.83
N TYR A 237 5.77 7.76 17.78
CA TYR A 237 4.46 8.39 17.82
C TYR A 237 3.38 7.38 17.47
N PHE A 238 2.23 7.50 18.12
CA PHE A 238 1.06 6.67 17.93
C PHE A 238 -0.08 7.53 17.37
N TYR A 239 -0.78 7.01 16.36
CA TYR A 239 -1.79 7.76 15.64
C TYR A 239 -3.08 6.98 15.47
N TYR A 240 -4.21 7.68 15.54
CA TYR A 240 -5.47 7.19 15.00
C TYR A 240 -6.18 8.34 14.27
N LEU A 241 -7.13 8.01 13.40
CA LEU A 241 -7.97 8.98 12.74
C LEU A 241 -9.33 9.06 13.44
N ARG A 242 -9.78 10.28 13.74
CA ARG A 242 -11.12 10.57 14.25
C ARG A 242 -11.98 11.16 13.15
N SER A 243 -13.08 10.48 12.81
CA SER A 243 -14.05 10.94 11.81
C SER A 243 -15.31 11.45 12.51
N THR A 244 -15.70 12.70 12.23
CA THR A 244 -16.87 13.35 12.85
C THR A 244 -17.73 14.07 11.83
N LYS A 245 -19.04 14.09 12.07
CA LYS A 245 -20.02 14.92 11.35
C LYS A 245 -21.26 15.08 12.22
N THR A 246 -21.80 16.29 12.33
CA THR A 246 -23.01 16.56 13.11
C THR A 246 -24.15 15.64 12.69
N GLY A 247 -24.79 15.00 13.68
CA GLY A 247 -25.90 14.05 13.46
C GLY A 247 -25.47 12.62 13.14
N LEU A 248 -24.16 12.33 13.06
CA LEU A 248 -23.63 10.99 12.84
C LEU A 248 -22.72 10.56 13.99
N THR A 249 -22.67 9.25 14.26
CA THR A 249 -21.77 8.67 15.27
C THR A 249 -20.31 8.91 14.90
N THR A 250 -19.50 9.31 15.89
CA THR A 250 -18.05 9.47 15.69
C THR A 250 -17.39 8.11 15.49
N HIS A 251 -16.46 8.01 14.55
CA HIS A 251 -15.68 6.80 14.31
C HIS A 251 -14.19 7.04 14.54
N LEU A 252 -13.54 6.05 15.13
CA LEU A 252 -12.09 6.01 15.34
C LEU A 252 -11.51 4.83 14.56
N THR A 253 -10.32 4.99 13.99
CA THR A 253 -9.55 3.86 13.45
C THR A 253 -8.77 3.16 14.55
N ASP A 254 -8.21 2.00 14.22
CA ASP A 254 -7.14 1.42 15.03
C ASP A 254 -5.92 2.36 15.08
N THR A 255 -5.09 2.16 16.11
CA THR A 255 -3.86 2.92 16.32
C THR A 255 -2.72 2.35 15.47
N VAL A 256 -2.04 3.22 14.73
CA VAL A 256 -0.80 2.91 14.01
C VAL A 256 0.41 3.54 14.72
N GLU A 257 1.58 2.92 14.60
CA GLU A 257 2.83 3.41 15.18
C GLU A 257 3.80 3.86 14.09
N ILE A 258 4.41 5.03 14.29
CA ILE A 258 5.61 5.45 13.57
C ILE A 258 6.77 5.47 14.56
N SER A 259 7.75 4.59 14.36
CA SER A 259 8.89 4.43 15.27
C SER A 259 10.22 4.82 14.63
N ARG A 260 11.09 5.43 15.45
CA ARG A 260 12.51 5.66 15.15
C ARG A 260 13.39 4.96 16.17
N THR A 261 13.18 3.65 16.30
CA THR A 261 14.04 2.78 17.11
C THR A 261 15.48 2.85 16.60
N PRO A 262 16.46 3.09 17.49
CA PRO A 262 17.87 3.09 17.13
C PRO A 262 18.32 1.68 16.73
N THR A 263 19.07 1.58 15.65
CA THR A 263 19.53 0.29 15.10
C THR A 263 20.98 0.39 14.69
N ILE A 264 21.73 -0.65 14.99
CA ILE A 264 23.10 -0.89 14.53
C ILE A 264 23.03 -2.04 13.52
N THR A 265 23.66 -1.87 12.37
CA THR A 265 23.73 -2.91 11.34
C THR A 265 25.19 -3.23 11.08
N VAL A 266 25.57 -4.47 11.32
CA VAL A 266 26.90 -5.03 11.01
C VAL A 266 26.75 -5.97 9.82
N SER A 267 27.62 -5.84 8.82
CA SER A 267 27.62 -6.69 7.63
C SER A 267 29.04 -7.14 7.28
N GLY A 268 29.17 -8.43 6.96
CA GLY A 268 30.44 -9.11 6.74
C GLY A 268 30.76 -10.12 7.84
N THR A 269 31.71 -11.01 7.56
CA THR A 269 32.15 -12.06 8.49
C THR A 269 33.67 -12.08 8.51
N LEU A 270 34.26 -12.11 9.71
CA LEU A 270 35.71 -12.02 9.88
C LEU A 270 36.41 -13.38 9.75
N GLY A 271 35.70 -14.48 10.02
CA GLY A 271 36.29 -15.81 10.09
C GLY A 271 37.40 -15.89 11.15
N THR A 272 38.28 -16.89 11.03
CA THR A 272 39.43 -17.05 11.92
C THR A 272 40.57 -16.10 11.50
N LEU A 273 41.15 -15.41 12.49
CA LEU A 273 42.36 -14.62 12.32
C LEU A 273 43.58 -15.45 12.74
N THR A 274 44.57 -15.57 11.87
CA THR A 274 45.81 -16.32 12.15
C THR A 274 47.01 -15.39 12.09
N GLN A 275 47.73 -15.28 13.20
CA GLN A 275 48.97 -14.52 13.33
C GLN A 275 50.17 -15.48 13.30
N TYR A 276 51.25 -15.11 12.63
CA TYR A 276 52.52 -15.86 12.60
C TYR A 276 53.64 -15.05 13.28
N ALA A 277 54.78 -15.67 13.56
CA ALA A 277 55.84 -15.12 14.42
C ALA A 277 56.40 -13.73 14.04
N ASN A 278 56.20 -13.28 12.79
CA ASN A 278 56.84 -12.07 12.24
C ASN A 278 55.86 -10.91 11.96
N GLY A 279 54.77 -10.80 12.71
CA GLY A 279 53.88 -9.64 12.62
C GLY A 279 52.41 -9.95 12.92
N PRO A 280 51.51 -8.97 12.68
CA PRO A 280 50.09 -9.16 12.87
C PRO A 280 49.49 -10.13 11.83
N SER A 281 48.27 -10.61 12.08
CA SER A 281 47.52 -11.38 11.07
C SER A 281 47.21 -10.52 9.85
N ALA A 282 46.88 -11.18 8.73
CA ALA A 282 46.23 -10.49 7.61
C ALA A 282 44.97 -9.77 8.10
N ALA A 283 44.79 -8.52 7.67
CA ALA A 283 43.61 -7.75 8.02
C ALA A 283 42.37 -8.35 7.34
N ARG A 284 41.27 -8.38 8.09
CA ARG A 284 39.92 -8.68 7.61
C ARG A 284 39.06 -7.44 7.76
N ILE A 285 37.98 -7.35 6.99
CA ILE A 285 37.09 -6.19 7.03
C ILE A 285 35.64 -6.61 7.26
N TYR A 286 34.91 -5.73 7.91
CA TYR A 286 33.45 -5.74 7.95
C TYR A 286 32.96 -4.29 7.86
N THR A 287 31.66 -4.12 7.65
CA THR A 287 31.05 -2.78 7.64
C THR A 287 30.07 -2.65 8.80
N VAL A 288 29.99 -1.44 9.34
CA VAL A 288 29.00 -1.07 10.33
C VAL A 288 28.28 0.21 9.91
N SER A 289 26.98 0.28 10.15
CA SER A 289 26.15 1.46 9.93
C SER A 289 25.14 1.59 11.05
N GLY A 290 24.50 2.75 11.16
CA GLY A 290 23.52 3.00 12.21
C GLY A 290 22.40 3.93 11.77
N ALA A 291 21.19 3.65 12.24
CA ALA A 291 20.00 4.43 11.97
C ALA A 291 19.30 4.84 13.26
N ASN A 292 18.75 6.06 13.29
CA ASN A 292 18.11 6.66 14.47
C ASN A 292 18.99 6.68 15.72
N LEU A 293 20.32 6.72 15.59
CA LEU A 293 21.23 6.75 16.73
C LEU A 293 21.11 8.09 17.48
N THR A 294 21.04 8.03 18.81
CA THR A 294 21.07 9.21 19.68
C THR A 294 22.45 9.48 20.25
N ASN A 295 23.30 8.44 20.31
CA ASN A 295 24.66 8.49 20.80
C ASN A 295 25.64 8.06 19.69
N SER A 296 26.93 8.30 19.92
CA SER A 296 27.99 7.70 19.10
C SER A 296 27.93 6.17 19.18
N LEU A 297 28.48 5.50 18.16
CA LEU A 297 28.69 4.06 18.18
C LEU A 297 30.06 3.76 18.79
N THR A 298 30.09 2.91 19.82
CA THR A 298 31.33 2.41 20.41
C THR A 298 31.56 0.95 19.98
N ILE A 299 32.71 0.71 19.37
CA ILE A 299 33.19 -0.61 18.92
C ILE A 299 34.28 -1.05 19.87
N THR A 300 34.05 -2.13 20.61
CA THR A 300 35.02 -2.66 21.58
C THR A 300 35.59 -3.97 21.06
N PRO A 301 36.90 -4.04 20.75
CA PRO A 301 37.54 -5.29 20.35
C PRO A 301 37.78 -6.19 21.57
N PRO A 302 37.79 -7.53 21.40
CA PRO A 302 38.23 -8.43 22.45
C PRO A 302 39.75 -8.39 22.63
N ALA A 303 40.25 -8.99 23.71
CA ALA A 303 41.68 -9.04 24.00
C ALA A 303 42.48 -9.64 22.83
N GLY A 304 43.60 -9.00 22.49
CA GLY A 304 44.51 -9.41 21.41
C GLY A 304 44.08 -9.01 19.99
N VAL A 305 42.87 -8.49 19.82
CA VAL A 305 42.37 -7.98 18.54
C VAL A 305 42.57 -6.48 18.45
N GLU A 306 43.09 -6.02 17.32
CA GLU A 306 43.20 -4.62 16.96
C GLU A 306 42.18 -4.27 15.88
N ILE A 307 41.59 -3.09 16.00
CA ILE A 307 40.62 -2.55 15.04
C ILE A 307 41.09 -1.20 14.49
N SER A 308 40.61 -0.88 13.29
CA SER A 308 40.93 0.35 12.55
C SER A 308 39.74 0.82 11.73
N ASN A 309 39.50 2.14 11.71
CA ASN A 309 38.47 2.79 10.88
C ASN A 309 39.05 3.62 9.72
N ASN A 310 40.37 3.54 9.47
CA ASN A 310 41.07 4.32 8.44
C ASN A 310 41.89 3.44 7.49
N GLY A 311 41.33 2.27 7.16
CA GLY A 311 41.94 1.32 6.22
C GLY A 311 43.21 0.65 6.75
N GLY A 312 43.43 0.62 8.07
CA GLY A 312 44.62 0.02 8.68
C GLY A 312 45.84 0.93 8.74
N THR A 313 45.66 2.25 8.61
CA THR A 313 46.72 3.24 8.81
C THR A 313 47.09 3.36 10.29
N THR A 314 46.08 3.35 11.17
CA THR A 314 46.26 3.26 12.63
C THR A 314 45.47 2.09 13.19
N TRP A 315 46.00 1.46 14.24
CA TRP A 315 45.43 0.28 14.89
C TRP A 315 45.28 0.53 16.39
N SER A 316 44.18 0.05 16.97
CA SER A 316 43.86 0.24 18.38
C SER A 316 43.31 -1.04 19.00
N THR A 317 43.76 -1.37 20.21
CA THR A 317 43.11 -2.34 21.10
C THR A 317 42.08 -1.69 22.04
N ALA A 318 42.07 -0.35 22.11
CA ALA A 318 41.05 0.42 22.83
C ALA A 318 39.79 0.60 21.97
N PRO A 319 38.61 0.80 22.59
CA PRO A 319 37.37 1.02 21.88
C PRO A 319 37.44 2.18 20.88
N LEU A 320 36.90 1.98 19.67
CA LEU A 320 36.70 3.06 18.71
C LEU A 320 35.34 3.71 18.93
N VAL A 321 35.30 5.04 18.93
CA VAL A 321 34.06 5.83 19.02
C VAL A 321 33.80 6.49 17.69
N LEU A 322 32.73 6.08 17.02
CA LEU A 322 32.29 6.63 15.74
C LEU A 322 31.11 7.60 15.98
N PRO A 323 31.28 8.91 15.74
CA PRO A 323 30.19 9.86 15.90
C PRO A 323 29.12 9.65 14.83
N GLN A 324 27.86 9.80 15.23
CA GLN A 324 26.73 9.89 14.29
C GLN A 324 26.53 11.34 13.84
N ALA A 325 25.97 11.52 12.64
CA ALA A 325 25.47 12.79 12.16
C ALA A 325 23.99 12.63 11.76
N ASN A 326 23.12 13.54 12.22
CA ASN A 326 21.68 13.51 11.93
C ASN A 326 21.02 12.16 12.24
N ASN A 327 21.37 11.59 13.40
CA ASN A 327 20.96 10.28 13.88
C ASN A 327 21.35 9.10 12.97
N THR A 328 22.35 9.30 12.12
CA THR A 328 22.81 8.30 11.15
C THR A 328 24.30 8.13 11.28
N LEU A 329 24.75 6.88 11.29
CA LEU A 329 26.14 6.52 11.05
C LEU A 329 26.21 5.95 9.63
N ALA A 330 26.89 6.68 8.74
CA ALA A 330 27.15 6.21 7.39
C ALA A 330 27.93 4.88 7.42
N THR A 331 27.73 4.04 6.41
CA THR A 331 28.45 2.77 6.29
C THR A 331 29.95 2.99 6.39
N THR A 332 30.53 2.47 7.46
CA THR A 332 31.95 2.62 7.80
C THR A 332 32.61 1.25 7.75
N THR A 333 33.73 1.16 7.03
CA THR A 333 34.54 -0.05 6.96
C THR A 333 35.46 -0.12 8.18
N ILE A 334 35.44 -1.26 8.86
CA ILE A 334 36.31 -1.56 9.99
C ILE A 334 37.26 -2.67 9.59
N SER A 335 38.56 -2.38 9.65
CA SER A 335 39.62 -3.37 9.50
C SER A 335 39.95 -3.97 10.85
N VAL A 336 40.17 -5.28 10.88
CA VAL A 336 40.41 -6.09 12.07
C VAL A 336 41.62 -6.98 11.85
N ARG A 337 42.50 -7.08 12.84
CA ARG A 337 43.60 -8.05 12.83
C ARG A 337 43.89 -8.57 14.24
N LEU A 338 44.51 -9.74 14.31
CA LEU A 338 45.09 -10.28 15.54
C LEU A 338 46.54 -9.80 15.64
N ASN A 339 46.92 -9.20 16.76
CA ASN A 339 48.29 -8.75 16.99
C ASN A 339 48.65 -8.89 18.47
N THR A 340 49.32 -9.99 18.80
CA THR A 340 49.63 -10.40 20.18
C THR A 340 51.10 -10.74 20.33
N ALA A 341 51.65 -10.46 21.50
CA ALA A 341 53.03 -10.84 21.86
C ALA A 341 53.11 -12.27 22.43
N THR A 342 52.01 -12.77 23.01
CA THR A 342 51.96 -14.09 23.66
C THR A 342 51.34 -15.11 22.73
N LEU A 343 52.06 -16.22 22.50
CA LEU A 343 51.55 -17.35 21.74
C LEU A 343 50.35 -18.00 22.46
N GLY A 344 49.25 -18.20 21.75
CA GLY A 344 48.07 -18.85 22.31
C GLY A 344 46.83 -18.71 21.43
N ALA A 345 45.75 -19.36 21.88
CA ALA A 345 44.43 -19.20 21.28
C ALA A 345 43.69 -18.02 21.92
N TYR A 346 43.12 -17.15 21.09
CA TYR A 346 42.32 -15.99 21.52
C TYR A 346 40.89 -16.16 21.02
N ALA A 347 39.91 -15.82 21.85
CA ALA A 347 38.50 -15.88 21.54
C ALA A 347 37.76 -14.67 22.10
N GLY A 348 36.71 -14.23 21.42
CA GLY A 348 35.88 -13.11 21.84
C GLY A 348 35.07 -12.55 20.68
N THR A 349 34.18 -11.62 21.00
CA THR A 349 33.35 -10.91 20.04
C THR A 349 33.73 -9.43 20.03
N ILE A 350 33.69 -8.82 18.85
CA ILE A 350 33.75 -7.35 18.75
C ILE A 350 32.33 -6.85 19.03
N THR A 351 32.15 -6.10 20.11
CA THR A 351 30.83 -5.63 20.53
C THR A 351 30.55 -4.22 20.03
N HIS A 352 29.35 -3.99 19.52
CA HIS A 352 28.90 -2.69 19.02
C HIS A 352 27.80 -2.14 19.93
N THR A 353 28.02 -0.96 20.50
CA THR A 353 27.09 -0.37 21.48
C THR A 353 26.78 1.08 21.14
N SER A 354 25.50 1.44 21.19
CA SER A 354 25.04 2.83 21.04
C SER A 354 23.67 2.95 21.70
N ALA A 355 23.65 3.03 23.04
CA ALA A 355 22.38 3.05 23.77
C ALA A 355 21.45 4.16 23.24
N PRO A 356 20.15 3.90 23.04
CA PRO A 356 19.41 2.70 23.44
C PRO A 356 19.30 1.63 22.32
N ALA A 357 20.11 1.69 21.26
CA ALA A 357 20.15 0.61 20.27
C ALA A 357 20.57 -0.70 20.96
N ALA A 358 19.93 -1.81 20.56
CA ALA A 358 20.38 -3.14 20.97
C ALA A 358 21.83 -3.34 20.52
N SER A 359 22.65 -3.91 21.41
CA SER A 359 24.05 -4.20 21.09
C SER A 359 24.14 -5.35 20.09
N VAL A 360 25.11 -5.27 19.17
CA VAL A 360 25.31 -6.23 18.07
C VAL A 360 26.73 -6.78 18.06
#